data_AF-A0AAW6U793-F1
#
_entry.id   AF-A0AAW6U793-F1
#
_cell.length_a   1.000
_cell.length_b   1.000
_cell.length_c   1.000
_cell.angle_alpha   90.00
_cell.angle_beta   90.00
_cell.angle_gamma   90.00
#
_symmetry.space_group_name_H-M   'P 1'
#
loop_
_entity.id
_entity.type
_entity.pdbx_description
1 polymer ?
#
loop_
_entity_poly.entity_id
_entity_poly.type
_entity_poly.pdbx_seq_one_letter_code
_entity_poly.pdbx_strand_id
1 'polypeptide(L)'
;MDRSFDDVMNRKPSIMKKALQLDYDQYEDEGIGFDYEKMMEDSGYTLEDVQKIQLENSVGNTPLIELKRLSSYARKFAKKGYGARIFIKDEAANLSGSFKARRAAMSIHQAKKLGYKGVIAATSGNYGAAVAALAARAGLKCIIVQECFDSEGIGQPEIIEKARACEAYGAEVVQLSVGPELFYEFLLLLEDTGYFNASLYSPYGIMGIETLGQEIAHESMKRFNKYPEIVICTNAGGGNLTGTARGLRKSGAMHTKIIAASVDLTGLHMASDKDFNKKSFTTGHTGFGIPFSTFPDRSDVPRSAARPLRYMDQYVLVNQGSVFFITEALSILEGMERGPAGNISLAAAFSIAQTLPEDQIIVVQETEYTGAGKHMNAQVSFAYDRGVEVKMGIPLEEKPGKNLIFPMSGALLKHKEIPLKNLQLSYLKHYKDEVLLDEKDLKYLSEELNTTIEKIKTMMEEINETKK
;
A
#
# COMPACT_ATOMS: atom_id res chain seq x y z
N MET A 1 -15.66 29.09 14.78
CA MET A 1 -15.21 29.14 13.37
C MET A 1 -16.37 28.74 12.49
N ASP A 2 -16.46 29.28 11.28
CA ASP A 2 -17.43 28.78 10.28
C ASP A 2 -17.14 27.28 10.04
N ARG A 3 -18.19 26.49 9.87
CA ARG A 3 -18.11 25.04 9.63
C ARG A 3 -18.75 24.67 8.30
N SER A 4 -18.96 25.64 7.40
CA SER A 4 -19.34 25.33 6.03
C SER A 4 -18.25 24.49 5.35
N PHE A 5 -18.66 23.57 4.46
CA PHE A 5 -17.75 22.65 3.77
C PHE A 5 -16.64 23.40 3.03
N ASP A 6 -17.01 24.43 2.26
CA ASP A 6 -16.07 25.23 1.48
C ASP A 6 -15.05 25.94 2.38
N ASP A 7 -15.46 26.48 3.53
CA ASP A 7 -14.56 27.15 4.46
C ASP A 7 -13.55 26.18 5.11
N VAL A 8 -13.99 24.99 5.52
CA VAL A 8 -13.10 23.95 6.07
C VAL A 8 -12.10 23.49 5.02
N MET A 9 -12.56 23.26 3.78
CA MET A 9 -11.70 22.84 2.68
C MET A 9 -10.68 23.92 2.31
N ASN A 10 -11.04 25.20 2.35
CA ASN A 10 -10.11 26.31 2.14
C ASN A 10 -9.05 26.40 3.24
N ARG A 11 -9.38 26.02 4.47
CA ARG A 11 -8.44 26.01 5.60
C ARG A 11 -7.57 24.76 5.67
N LYS A 12 -7.84 23.72 4.85
CA LYS A 12 -7.08 22.46 4.79
C LYS A 12 -5.55 22.64 4.87
N PRO A 13 -4.89 23.52 4.07
CA PRO A 13 -3.44 23.65 4.14
C PRO A 13 -2.94 24.06 5.52
N SER A 14 -3.64 25.00 6.17
CA SER A 14 -3.28 25.49 7.50
C SER A 14 -3.52 24.45 8.60
N ILE A 15 -4.60 23.68 8.50
CA ILE A 15 -4.92 22.57 9.42
C ILE A 15 -3.83 21.51 9.31
N MET A 16 -3.48 21.10 8.09
CA MET A 16 -2.46 20.09 7.84
C MET A 16 -1.07 20.52 8.29
N LYS A 17 -0.66 21.77 8.02
CA LYS A 17 0.62 22.32 8.50
C LYS A 17 0.72 22.28 10.01
N LYS A 18 -0.36 22.64 10.72
CA LYS A 18 -0.44 22.54 12.19
C LYS A 18 -0.47 21.11 12.70
N ALA A 19 -1.10 20.17 11.99
CA ALA A 19 -1.25 18.79 12.42
C ALA A 19 0.00 17.93 12.18
N LEU A 20 0.87 18.30 11.24
CA LEU A 20 2.09 17.56 10.89
C LEU A 20 3.39 18.25 11.33
N GLN A 21 3.38 19.59 11.46
CA GLN A 21 4.58 20.42 11.61
C GLN A 21 5.65 20.14 10.54
N LEU A 22 5.21 19.88 9.31
CA LEU A 22 6.07 19.77 8.14
C LEU A 22 5.80 20.94 7.21
N ASP A 23 6.87 21.64 6.82
CA ASP A 23 6.82 22.65 5.78
C ASP A 23 7.30 22.05 4.48
N TYR A 24 6.40 21.87 3.50
CA TYR A 24 6.73 21.28 2.21
C TYR A 24 7.29 22.31 1.23
N ASP A 25 6.99 23.61 1.44
CA ASP A 25 7.40 24.72 0.57
C ASP A 25 8.93 24.82 0.42
N GLN A 26 9.70 24.32 1.39
CA GLN A 26 11.18 24.33 1.36
C GLN A 26 11.80 23.28 0.42
N TYR A 27 10.99 22.37 -0.12
CA TYR A 27 11.41 21.34 -1.07
C TYR A 27 10.97 21.66 -2.49
N GLU A 28 10.07 22.61 -2.69
CA GLU A 28 9.56 22.98 -4.01
C GLU A 28 10.68 23.58 -4.86
N ASP A 29 10.76 23.13 -6.11
CA ASP A 29 11.61 23.76 -7.12
C ASP A 29 10.79 24.80 -7.91
N GLU A 30 11.48 25.66 -8.66
CA GLU A 30 10.81 26.41 -9.74
C GLU A 30 10.28 25.42 -10.78
N GLY A 31 8.99 25.50 -11.13
CA GLY A 31 8.35 24.61 -12.10
C GLY A 31 7.40 23.61 -11.46
N ILE A 32 7.46 22.35 -11.89
CA ILE A 32 6.56 21.27 -11.44
C ILE A 32 7.24 20.28 -10.48
N GLY A 33 8.56 20.40 -10.33
CA GLY A 33 9.39 19.51 -9.52
C GLY A 33 9.50 19.92 -8.06
N PHE A 34 10.06 19.00 -7.26
CA PHE A 34 10.47 19.26 -5.89
C PHE A 34 11.61 18.28 -5.53
N ASP A 35 12.46 18.67 -4.58
CA ASP A 35 13.58 17.86 -4.13
C ASP A 35 13.11 16.72 -3.21
N TYR A 36 12.73 15.60 -3.85
CA TYR A 36 12.25 14.40 -3.17
C TYR A 36 13.30 13.78 -2.24
N GLU A 37 14.58 13.74 -2.64
CA GLU A 37 15.60 13.10 -1.82
C GLU A 37 15.90 13.95 -0.58
N LYS A 38 16.00 15.28 -0.73
CA LYS A 38 16.11 16.19 0.41
C LYS A 38 14.91 16.06 1.35
N MET A 39 13.68 15.98 0.84
CA MET A 39 12.48 15.76 1.67
C MET A 39 12.56 14.46 2.50
N MET A 40 13.14 13.40 1.92
CA MET A 40 13.34 12.14 2.62
C MET A 40 14.49 12.20 3.63
N GLU A 41 15.57 12.94 3.33
CA GLU A 41 16.73 13.13 4.20
C GLU A 41 16.42 14.03 5.40
N ASP A 42 15.64 15.10 5.19
CA ASP A 42 15.24 16.08 6.21
C ASP A 42 14.20 15.54 7.22
N SER A 43 13.87 14.24 7.16
CA SER A 43 13.01 13.57 8.15
C SER A 43 13.57 13.63 9.58
N GLY A 44 14.88 13.90 9.74
CA GLY A 44 15.54 14.05 11.04
C GLY A 44 15.87 12.75 11.76
N TYR A 45 15.84 11.61 11.04
CA TYR A 45 16.17 10.28 11.56
C TYR A 45 17.15 9.55 10.66
N THR A 46 18.12 8.86 11.25
CA THR A 46 18.90 7.85 10.54
C THR A 46 18.13 6.53 10.49
N LEU A 47 18.54 5.61 9.61
CA LEU A 47 17.92 4.28 9.55
C LEU A 47 18.14 3.50 10.86
N GLU A 48 19.24 3.72 11.57
CA GLU A 48 19.51 3.14 12.89
C GLU A 48 18.56 3.69 13.96
N ASP A 49 18.26 5.00 13.93
CA ASP A 49 17.26 5.61 14.83
C ASP A 49 15.88 4.98 14.60
N VAL A 50 15.50 4.80 13.33
CA VAL A 50 14.21 4.20 12.95
C VAL A 50 14.12 2.76 13.46
N GLN A 51 15.16 1.95 13.25
CA GLN A 51 15.21 0.58 13.76
C GLN A 51 15.08 0.54 15.29
N LYS A 52 15.80 1.41 16.00
CA LYS A 52 15.73 1.50 17.46
C LYS A 52 14.31 1.85 17.92
N ILE A 53 13.70 2.88 17.34
CA ILE A 53 12.31 3.28 17.64
C ILE A 53 11.34 2.12 17.40
N GLN A 54 11.50 1.38 16.30
CA GLN A 54 10.66 0.23 15.99
C GLN A 54 10.84 -0.90 17.01
N LEU A 55 12.07 -1.27 17.34
CA LEU A 55 12.37 -2.36 18.28
C LEU A 55 11.85 -2.06 19.70
N GLU A 56 12.00 -0.82 20.18
CA GLU A 56 11.42 -0.37 21.46
C GLU A 56 9.89 -0.52 21.51
N ASN A 57 9.25 -0.56 20.34
CA ASN A 57 7.81 -0.71 20.15
C ASN A 57 7.37 -2.10 19.67
N SER A 58 8.24 -3.11 19.70
CA SER A 58 7.94 -4.47 19.20
C SER A 58 7.53 -4.48 17.72
N VAL A 59 8.23 -3.68 16.93
CA VAL A 59 8.05 -3.53 15.49
C VAL A 59 9.38 -3.82 14.79
N GLY A 60 9.31 -4.42 13.61
CA GLY A 60 10.49 -4.79 12.83
C GLY A 60 11.13 -6.11 13.27
N ASN A 61 12.27 -6.44 12.65
CA ASN A 61 12.98 -7.72 12.83
C ASN A 61 12.05 -8.94 12.68
N THR A 62 11.17 -8.90 11.69
CA THR A 62 10.19 -9.95 11.44
C THR A 62 10.82 -11.15 10.74
N PRO A 63 10.25 -12.36 10.78
CA PRO A 63 10.86 -13.51 10.13
C PRO A 63 10.82 -13.45 8.59
N LEU A 64 11.93 -13.76 7.92
CA LEU A 64 11.94 -14.17 6.50
C LEU A 64 11.77 -15.69 6.39
N ILE A 65 10.66 -16.18 5.87
CA ILE A 65 10.29 -17.60 5.86
C ILE A 65 10.27 -18.13 4.43
N GLU A 66 10.87 -19.31 4.20
CA GLU A 66 10.73 -20.00 2.91
C GLU A 66 9.44 -20.80 2.88
N LEU A 67 8.55 -20.54 1.92
CA LEU A 67 7.32 -21.28 1.70
C LEU A 67 7.60 -22.52 0.86
N LYS A 68 8.20 -23.54 1.47
CA LYS A 68 8.76 -24.72 0.77
C LYS A 68 7.70 -25.54 0.04
N ARG A 69 6.54 -25.73 0.66
CA ARG A 69 5.45 -26.54 0.10
C ARG A 69 4.69 -25.78 -0.98
N LEU A 70 4.50 -24.48 -0.81
CA LEU A 70 3.92 -23.60 -1.82
C LEU A 70 4.86 -23.45 -3.03
N SER A 71 6.17 -23.29 -2.81
CA SER A 71 7.18 -23.26 -3.89
C SER A 71 7.16 -24.58 -4.69
N SER A 72 7.09 -25.70 -3.98
CA SER A 72 6.97 -27.03 -4.59
C SER A 72 5.64 -27.20 -5.33
N TYR A 73 4.56 -26.59 -4.85
CA TYR A 73 3.27 -26.57 -5.54
C TYR A 73 3.33 -25.75 -6.84
N ALA A 74 3.91 -24.55 -6.80
CA ALA A 74 4.14 -23.73 -7.99
C ALA A 74 4.98 -24.47 -9.04
N ARG A 75 6.03 -25.18 -8.60
CA ARG A 75 6.92 -25.96 -9.47
C ARG A 75 6.22 -27.04 -10.28
N LYS A 76 5.10 -27.61 -9.79
CA LYS A 76 4.31 -28.60 -10.54
C LYS A 76 3.73 -28.04 -11.84
N PHE A 77 3.60 -26.73 -11.96
CA PHE A 77 3.02 -26.04 -13.11
C PHE A 77 4.08 -25.30 -13.94
N ALA A 78 5.35 -25.41 -13.56
CA ALA A 78 6.47 -24.86 -14.27
C ALA A 78 7.08 -25.89 -15.24
N LYS A 79 7.82 -25.42 -16.24
CA LYS A 79 8.66 -26.31 -17.06
C LYS A 79 9.84 -26.84 -16.24
N LYS A 80 10.48 -27.93 -16.68
CA LYS A 80 11.64 -28.53 -15.99
C LYS A 80 12.74 -27.47 -15.74
N GLY A 81 13.26 -27.40 -14.51
CA GLY A 81 14.29 -26.44 -14.10
C GLY A 81 13.75 -25.05 -13.71
N TYR A 82 12.42 -24.88 -13.66
CA TYR A 82 11.73 -23.64 -13.28
C TYR A 82 10.80 -23.88 -12.09
N GLY A 83 10.36 -22.81 -11.43
CA GLY A 83 9.63 -22.89 -10.17
C GLY A 83 10.51 -22.37 -9.03
N ALA A 84 10.75 -21.06 -9.05
CA ALA A 84 11.58 -20.34 -8.09
C ALA A 84 11.12 -20.51 -6.65
N ARG A 85 12.04 -20.24 -5.72
CA ARG A 85 11.79 -20.30 -4.28
C ARG A 85 11.01 -19.06 -3.85
N ILE A 86 9.87 -19.27 -3.21
CA ILE A 86 9.02 -18.21 -2.67
C ILE A 86 9.34 -18.06 -1.19
N PHE A 87 9.74 -16.87 -0.81
CA PHE A 87 9.90 -16.43 0.56
C PHE A 87 8.83 -15.43 0.92
N ILE A 88 8.49 -15.36 2.20
CA ILE A 88 7.62 -14.34 2.74
C ILE A 88 8.28 -13.66 3.92
N LYS A 89 8.14 -12.34 3.99
CA LYS A 89 8.51 -11.55 5.15
C LYS A 89 7.26 -11.41 6.02
N ASP A 90 7.23 -12.13 7.15
CA ASP A 90 6.02 -12.33 7.94
C ASP A 90 5.71 -11.11 8.82
N GLU A 91 5.20 -10.06 8.18
CA GLU A 91 4.87 -8.78 8.80
C GLU A 91 3.68 -8.83 9.77
N ALA A 92 2.94 -9.94 9.81
CA ALA A 92 1.98 -10.25 10.86
C ALA A 92 2.62 -10.40 12.25
N ALA A 93 3.94 -10.60 12.31
CA ALA A 93 4.70 -10.67 13.58
C ALA A 93 4.91 -9.31 14.26
N ASN A 94 4.57 -8.20 13.61
CA ASN A 94 4.60 -6.88 14.26
C ASN A 94 3.49 -6.73 15.31
N LEU A 95 3.66 -5.81 16.27
CA LEU A 95 2.72 -5.52 17.36
C LEU A 95 1.24 -5.47 16.93
N SER A 96 0.92 -4.78 15.83
CA SER A 96 -0.45 -4.61 15.34
C SER A 96 -0.83 -5.59 14.23
N GLY A 97 -0.03 -6.63 13.99
CA GLY A 97 -0.32 -7.70 13.05
C GLY A 97 -0.13 -7.35 11.56
N SER A 98 0.59 -6.28 11.20
CA SER A 98 0.99 -6.04 9.80
C SER A 98 2.14 -5.03 9.71
N PHE A 99 2.70 -4.87 8.50
CA PHE A 99 3.80 -3.93 8.22
C PHE A 99 3.46 -2.48 8.56
N LYS A 100 2.17 -2.15 8.67
CA LYS A 100 1.70 -0.80 8.95
C LYS A 100 2.18 -0.27 10.31
N ALA A 101 2.54 -1.17 11.23
CA ALA A 101 3.20 -0.84 12.49
C ALA A 101 4.55 -0.11 12.29
N ARG A 102 5.31 -0.44 11.24
CA ARG A 102 6.61 0.20 10.93
C ARG A 102 6.47 1.70 10.69
N ARG A 103 5.44 2.09 9.93
CA ARG A 103 5.10 3.49 9.68
C ARG A 103 4.52 4.15 10.93
N ALA A 104 3.54 3.50 11.56
CA ALA A 104 2.87 4.05 12.72
C ALA A 104 3.86 4.31 13.87
N ALA A 105 4.90 3.48 14.04
CA ALA A 105 5.93 3.70 15.07
C ALA A 105 6.61 5.06 14.92
N MET A 106 6.93 5.46 13.69
CA MET A 106 7.52 6.76 13.41
C MET A 106 6.52 7.90 13.62
N SER A 107 5.28 7.76 13.15
CA SER A 107 4.24 8.78 13.35
C SER A 107 3.95 9.02 14.84
N ILE A 108 3.83 7.96 15.64
CA ILE A 108 3.58 8.05 17.09
C ILE A 108 4.80 8.63 17.82
N HIS A 109 6.01 8.21 17.45
CA HIS A 109 7.23 8.77 18.01
C HIS A 109 7.32 10.28 17.75
N GLN A 110 7.06 10.70 16.51
CA GLN A 110 7.06 12.12 16.12
C GLN A 110 6.00 12.91 16.89
N ALA A 111 4.76 12.41 16.98
CA ALA A 111 3.69 13.06 17.74
C ALA A 111 4.09 13.28 19.21
N LYS A 112 4.68 12.26 19.85
CA LYS A 112 5.13 12.33 21.24
C LYS A 112 6.30 13.30 21.41
N LYS A 113 7.28 13.27 20.51
CA LYS A 113 8.44 14.18 20.50
C LYS A 113 8.00 15.64 20.39
N LEU A 114 6.98 15.92 19.57
CA LEU A 114 6.40 17.26 19.40
C LEU A 114 5.41 17.67 20.50
N GLY A 115 5.13 16.78 21.47
CA GLY A 115 4.29 17.10 22.63
C GLY A 115 2.78 17.06 22.40
N TYR A 116 2.31 16.45 21.30
CA TYR A 116 0.87 16.30 21.04
C TYR A 116 0.19 15.42 22.09
N LYS A 117 -1.07 15.71 22.39
CA LYS A 117 -1.88 14.95 23.36
C LYS A 117 -2.56 13.73 22.76
N GLY A 118 -2.67 13.70 21.44
CA GLY A 118 -3.28 12.60 20.71
C GLY A 118 -2.95 12.65 19.22
N VAL A 119 -3.41 11.62 18.52
CA VAL A 119 -3.21 11.41 17.09
C VAL A 119 -4.55 11.11 16.41
N ILE A 120 -4.65 11.49 15.13
CA ILE A 120 -5.77 11.14 14.26
C ILE A 120 -5.23 10.51 12.98
N ALA A 121 -5.92 9.49 12.46
CA ALA A 121 -5.68 8.97 11.12
C ALA A 121 -7.01 8.70 10.40
N ALA A 122 -7.04 9.01 9.10
CA ALA A 122 -8.15 8.66 8.22
C ALA A 122 -7.81 7.40 7.41
N THR A 123 -8.42 6.26 7.75
CA THR A 123 -8.12 4.97 7.10
C THR A 123 -9.13 3.88 7.43
N SER A 124 -9.54 3.10 6.42
CA SER A 124 -10.31 1.86 6.56
C SER A 124 -9.41 0.59 6.53
N GLY A 125 -8.09 0.75 6.53
CA GLY A 125 -7.10 -0.34 6.47
C GLY A 125 -6.47 -0.66 7.83
N ASN A 126 -5.55 -1.64 7.89
CA ASN A 126 -4.87 -1.98 9.18
C ASN A 126 -4.01 -0.83 9.74
N TYR A 127 -3.91 0.30 9.04
CA TYR A 127 -3.13 1.43 9.53
C TYR A 127 -3.80 2.04 10.76
N GLY A 128 -5.13 2.03 10.81
CA GLY A 128 -5.88 2.48 11.99
C GLY A 128 -5.53 1.64 13.22
N ALA A 129 -5.54 0.31 13.06
CA ALA A 129 -5.15 -0.62 14.12
C ALA A 129 -3.68 -0.42 14.55
N ALA A 130 -2.78 -0.13 13.62
CA ALA A 130 -1.37 0.15 13.92
C ALA A 130 -1.18 1.47 14.70
N VAL A 131 -1.85 2.54 14.28
CA VAL A 131 -1.84 3.84 14.97
C VAL A 131 -2.46 3.70 16.35
N ALA A 132 -3.61 3.03 16.48
CA ALA A 132 -4.30 2.80 17.74
C ALA A 132 -3.43 2.01 18.74
N ALA A 133 -2.86 0.89 18.31
CA ALA A 133 -2.00 0.05 19.16
C ALA A 133 -0.77 0.82 19.69
N LEU A 134 -0.10 1.58 18.81
CA LEU A 134 1.10 2.31 19.19
C LEU A 134 0.79 3.60 19.97
N ALA A 135 -0.32 4.28 19.68
CA ALA A 135 -0.80 5.40 20.48
C ALA A 135 -1.12 4.95 21.91
N ALA A 136 -1.80 3.81 22.07
CA ALA A 136 -2.07 3.21 23.37
C ALA A 136 -0.78 2.92 24.15
N ARG A 137 0.21 2.29 23.50
CA ARG A 137 1.54 2.04 24.09
C ARG A 137 2.29 3.32 24.47
N ALA A 138 2.13 4.38 23.69
CA ALA A 138 2.78 5.66 23.92
C ALA A 138 2.09 6.54 24.96
N GLY A 139 0.85 6.20 25.35
CA GLY A 139 -0.01 6.99 26.25
C GLY A 139 -0.69 8.18 25.55
N LEU A 140 -0.88 8.12 24.24
CA LEU A 140 -1.55 9.16 23.44
C LEU A 140 -3.02 8.81 23.21
N LYS A 141 -3.88 9.83 23.17
CA LYS A 141 -5.26 9.67 22.69
C LYS A 141 -5.26 9.36 21.19
N CYS A 142 -6.24 8.61 20.71
CA CYS A 142 -6.28 8.18 19.33
C CYS A 142 -7.70 8.26 18.78
N ILE A 143 -7.85 8.89 17.62
CA ILE A 143 -9.09 8.90 16.84
C ILE A 143 -8.81 8.28 15.48
N ILE A 144 -9.61 7.31 15.07
CA ILE A 144 -9.55 6.71 13.73
C ILE A 144 -10.82 7.06 12.99
N VAL A 145 -10.69 7.77 11.86
CA VAL A 145 -11.81 8.12 10.98
C VAL A 145 -11.84 7.14 9.81
N GLN A 146 -12.98 6.50 9.56
CA GLN A 146 -13.09 5.49 8.51
C GLN A 146 -14.46 5.48 7.84
N GLU A 147 -14.45 5.24 6.53
CA GLU A 147 -15.65 4.87 5.77
C GLU A 147 -15.97 3.40 6.06
N CYS A 148 -17.14 3.14 6.63
CA CYS A 148 -17.55 1.82 7.06
C CYS A 148 -18.76 1.32 6.27
N PHE A 149 -19.71 2.21 5.94
CA PHE A 149 -21.05 1.84 5.45
C PHE A 149 -21.32 2.36 4.03
N ASP A 150 -22.26 1.73 3.33
CA ASP A 150 -23.00 2.34 2.23
C ASP A 150 -24.20 3.17 2.76
N SER A 151 -25.01 3.71 1.85
CA SER A 151 -26.20 4.50 2.15
C SER A 151 -27.34 3.69 2.78
N GLU A 152 -27.30 2.36 2.67
CA GLU A 152 -28.22 1.44 3.34
C GLU A 152 -27.75 1.06 4.75
N GLY A 153 -26.60 1.60 5.21
CA GLY A 153 -26.03 1.32 6.52
C GLY A 153 -25.30 -0.02 6.60
N ILE A 154 -24.96 -0.62 5.46
CA ILE A 154 -24.36 -1.95 5.38
C ILE A 154 -22.85 -1.80 5.35
N GLY A 155 -22.18 -2.39 6.34
CA GLY A 155 -20.74 -2.29 6.49
C GLY A 155 -19.95 -3.45 5.88
N GLN A 156 -18.79 -3.12 5.30
CA GLN A 156 -17.82 -4.11 4.85
C GLN A 156 -17.29 -4.92 6.05
N PRO A 157 -17.31 -6.26 6.01
CA PRO A 157 -16.91 -7.09 7.15
C PRO A 157 -15.45 -6.84 7.55
N GLU A 158 -14.57 -6.61 6.58
CA GLU A 158 -13.14 -6.35 6.83
C GLU A 158 -12.93 -5.01 7.57
N ILE A 159 -13.73 -3.99 7.26
CA ILE A 159 -13.63 -2.66 7.90
C ILE A 159 -14.18 -2.72 9.32
N ILE A 160 -15.32 -3.39 9.52
CA ILE A 160 -15.91 -3.58 10.85
C ILE A 160 -14.93 -4.28 11.79
N GLU A 161 -14.24 -5.32 11.33
CA GLU A 161 -13.25 -6.03 12.14
C GLU A 161 -12.04 -5.15 12.49
N LYS A 162 -11.59 -4.30 11.57
CA LYS A 162 -10.52 -3.32 11.82
C LYS A 162 -10.95 -2.24 12.80
N ALA A 163 -12.21 -1.80 12.74
CA ALA A 163 -12.82 -0.88 13.71
C ALA A 163 -12.70 -1.45 15.13
N ARG A 164 -13.16 -2.68 15.31
CA ARG A 164 -13.12 -3.40 16.60
C ARG A 164 -11.70 -3.53 17.13
N ALA A 165 -10.73 -3.79 16.26
CA ALA A 165 -9.32 -3.81 16.66
C ALA A 165 -8.86 -2.43 17.18
N CYS A 166 -9.25 -1.33 16.53
CA CYS A 166 -8.93 0.03 17.01
C CYS A 166 -9.60 0.31 18.37
N GLU A 167 -10.88 -0.01 18.51
CA GLU A 167 -11.65 0.16 19.76
C GLU A 167 -11.06 -0.66 20.90
N ALA A 168 -10.60 -1.89 20.63
CA ALA A 168 -9.94 -2.75 21.62
C ALA A 168 -8.62 -2.15 22.16
N TYR A 169 -7.95 -1.30 21.37
CA TYR A 169 -6.78 -0.53 21.81
C TYR A 169 -7.15 0.81 22.49
N GLY A 170 -8.45 1.10 22.64
CA GLY A 170 -8.95 2.32 23.28
C GLY A 170 -8.97 3.54 22.38
N ALA A 171 -8.88 3.36 21.06
CA ALA A 171 -9.12 4.46 20.11
C ALA A 171 -10.62 4.75 20.00
N GLU A 172 -10.95 6.03 19.82
CA GLU A 172 -12.27 6.46 19.40
C GLU A 172 -12.38 6.27 17.87
N VAL A 173 -13.41 5.57 17.41
CA VAL A 173 -13.59 5.28 15.98
C VAL A 173 -14.78 6.04 15.45
N VAL A 174 -14.53 6.93 14.48
CA VAL A 174 -15.56 7.68 13.76
C VAL A 174 -15.88 6.91 12.49
N GLN A 175 -17.03 6.26 12.48
CA GLN A 175 -17.51 5.47 11.34
C GLN A 175 -18.48 6.29 10.50
N LEU A 176 -18.14 6.48 9.23
CA LEU A 176 -18.92 7.26 8.27
C LEU A 176 -19.39 6.37 7.12
N SER A 177 -20.37 6.84 6.36
CA SER A 177 -20.67 6.24 5.05
C SER A 177 -19.56 6.59 4.05
N VAL A 178 -19.43 5.78 3.01
CA VAL A 178 -18.55 6.05 1.86
C VAL A 178 -18.95 7.38 1.21
N GLY A 179 -17.99 8.30 1.09
CA GLY A 179 -18.27 9.63 0.55
C GLY A 179 -17.23 10.69 0.89
N PRO A 180 -17.40 11.91 0.37
CA PRO A 180 -16.48 13.03 0.61
C PRO A 180 -16.45 13.50 2.08
N GLU A 181 -17.46 13.14 2.88
CA GLU A 181 -17.63 13.54 4.28
C GLU A 181 -16.44 13.10 5.14
N LEU A 182 -15.78 12.00 4.80
CA LEU A 182 -14.63 11.50 5.54
C LEU A 182 -13.51 12.53 5.66
N PHE A 183 -13.18 13.23 4.58
CA PHE A 183 -12.11 14.24 4.61
C PHE A 183 -12.55 15.49 5.37
N TYR A 184 -13.81 15.88 5.23
CA TYR A 184 -14.37 17.01 5.95
C TYR A 184 -14.37 16.79 7.46
N GLU A 185 -14.90 15.65 7.93
CA GLU A 185 -14.91 15.29 9.35
C GLU A 185 -13.50 15.14 9.91
N PHE A 186 -12.58 14.55 9.14
CA PHE A 186 -11.18 14.44 9.53
C PHE A 186 -10.52 15.80 9.77
N LEU A 187 -10.77 16.79 8.90
CA LEU A 187 -10.23 18.14 9.06
C LEU A 187 -10.83 18.86 10.27
N LEU A 188 -12.14 18.73 10.50
CA LEU A 188 -12.79 19.29 11.69
C LEU A 188 -12.21 18.71 12.98
N LEU A 189 -12.03 17.39 13.04
CA LEU A 189 -11.48 16.73 14.22
C LEU A 189 -10.04 17.16 14.49
N LEU A 190 -9.21 17.32 13.46
CA LEU A 190 -7.85 17.84 13.63
C LEU A 190 -7.86 19.26 14.22
N GLU A 191 -8.77 20.11 13.78
CA GLU A 191 -8.88 21.49 14.25
C GLU A 191 -9.44 21.59 15.67
N ASP A 192 -10.51 20.84 15.96
CA ASP A 192 -11.18 20.82 17.27
C ASP A 192 -10.30 20.23 18.37
N THR A 193 -9.52 19.19 18.05
CA THR A 193 -8.70 18.47 19.04
C THR A 193 -7.26 18.98 19.12
N GLY A 194 -6.75 19.60 18.04
CA GLY A 194 -5.34 19.94 17.90
C GLY A 194 -4.42 18.72 17.88
N TYR A 195 -4.93 17.54 17.53
CA TYR A 195 -4.15 16.30 17.50
C TYR A 195 -3.23 16.23 16.28
N PHE A 196 -2.22 15.37 16.39
CA PHE A 196 -1.27 15.14 15.31
C PHE A 196 -1.91 14.29 14.21
N ASN A 197 -1.73 14.66 12.95
CA ASN A 197 -2.10 13.78 11.84
C ASN A 197 -1.04 12.69 11.68
N ALA A 198 -1.40 11.44 12.00
CA ALA A 198 -0.56 10.29 11.70
C ALA A 198 -0.64 9.93 10.21
N SER A 199 -0.19 10.80 9.29
CA SER A 199 -0.34 10.57 7.84
C SER A 199 0.40 9.32 7.34
N LEU A 200 -0.23 8.63 6.38
CA LEU A 200 0.32 7.50 5.64
C LEU A 200 1.48 7.91 4.70
N TYR A 201 1.60 9.19 4.38
CA TYR A 201 2.41 9.67 3.24
C TYR A 201 3.53 10.64 3.68
N SER A 202 3.76 10.76 4.98
CA SER A 202 4.85 11.55 5.54
C SER A 202 6.23 10.93 5.24
N PRO A 203 7.31 11.75 5.11
CA PRO A 203 8.67 11.24 4.84
C PRO A 203 9.17 10.27 5.91
N TYR A 204 9.05 10.61 7.21
CA TYR A 204 9.42 9.72 8.30
C TYR A 204 8.57 8.43 8.32
N GLY A 205 7.31 8.51 7.87
CA GLY A 205 6.43 7.35 7.78
C GLY A 205 6.85 6.36 6.69
N ILE A 206 7.33 6.85 5.55
CA ILE A 206 7.91 6.02 4.48
C ILE A 206 9.30 5.51 4.88
N MET A 207 10.11 6.32 5.57
CA MET A 207 11.38 5.88 6.14
C MET A 207 11.21 4.71 7.12
N GLY A 208 10.12 4.69 7.90
CA GLY A 208 9.76 3.54 8.72
C GLY A 208 9.71 2.22 7.93
N ILE A 209 9.25 2.24 6.68
CA ILE A 209 9.20 1.05 5.81
C ILE A 209 10.58 0.70 5.22
N GLU A 210 11.54 1.63 5.16
CA GLU A 210 12.88 1.33 4.62
C GLU A 210 13.61 0.23 5.39
N THR A 211 13.35 0.12 6.69
CA THR A 211 13.86 -0.99 7.53
C THR A 211 13.46 -2.36 6.99
N LEU A 212 12.27 -2.49 6.40
CA LEU A 212 11.76 -3.74 5.84
C LEU A 212 12.58 -4.16 4.62
N GLY A 213 12.88 -3.22 3.72
CA GLY A 213 13.77 -3.48 2.58
C GLY A 213 15.18 -3.85 3.02
N GLN A 214 15.71 -3.17 4.04
CA GLN A 214 17.01 -3.47 4.61
C GLN A 214 17.08 -4.84 5.26
N GLU A 215 16.06 -5.21 6.05
CA GLU A 215 15.95 -6.54 6.66
C GLU A 215 15.95 -7.63 5.58
N ILE A 216 15.15 -7.47 4.52
CA ILE A 216 15.13 -8.41 3.38
C ILE A 216 16.52 -8.54 2.75
N ALA A 217 17.21 -7.43 2.48
CA ALA A 217 18.54 -7.43 1.88
C ALA A 217 19.57 -8.15 2.77
N HIS A 218 19.66 -7.76 4.05
CA HIS A 218 20.62 -8.29 5.00
C HIS A 218 20.39 -9.77 5.31
N GLU A 219 19.14 -10.18 5.55
CA GLU A 219 18.83 -11.58 5.82
C GLU A 219 19.08 -12.47 4.60
N SER A 220 18.76 -11.98 3.39
CA SER A 220 19.03 -12.71 2.14
C SER A 220 20.54 -12.88 1.91
N MET A 221 21.33 -11.82 2.06
CA MET A 221 22.79 -11.90 1.97
C MET A 221 23.37 -12.85 3.02
N LYS A 222 22.93 -12.73 4.28
CA LYS A 222 23.40 -13.59 5.37
C LYS A 222 23.09 -15.07 5.13
N ARG A 223 21.92 -15.39 4.57
CA ARG A 223 21.45 -16.78 4.43
C ARG A 223 21.83 -17.42 3.10
N PHE A 224 21.94 -16.63 2.03
CA PHE A 224 22.06 -17.13 0.67
C PHE A 224 23.25 -16.54 -0.10
N ASN A 225 24.01 -15.62 0.51
CA ASN A 225 25.11 -14.90 -0.12
C ASN A 225 24.72 -14.21 -1.45
N LYS A 226 23.45 -13.82 -1.57
CA LYS A 226 22.91 -13.03 -2.68
C LYS A 226 21.66 -12.26 -2.24
N TYR A 227 21.35 -11.18 -2.95
CA TYR A 227 20.07 -10.49 -2.84
C TYR A 227 18.97 -11.27 -3.59
N PRO A 228 17.68 -11.05 -3.25
CA PRO A 228 16.58 -11.62 -4.01
C PRO A 228 16.59 -11.11 -5.46
N GLU A 229 16.24 -11.98 -6.41
CA GLU A 229 16.01 -11.54 -7.79
C GLU A 229 14.79 -10.61 -7.87
N ILE A 230 13.76 -10.88 -7.06
CA ILE A 230 12.49 -10.16 -7.07
C ILE A 230 11.98 -9.94 -5.65
N VAL A 231 11.48 -8.74 -5.38
CA VAL A 231 10.63 -8.43 -4.22
C VAL A 231 9.27 -7.97 -4.73
N ILE A 232 8.20 -8.61 -4.27
CA ILE A 232 6.82 -8.29 -4.66
C ILE A 232 6.10 -7.62 -3.50
N CYS A 233 5.56 -6.42 -3.77
CA CYS A 233 4.85 -5.60 -2.79
C CYS A 233 3.40 -5.42 -3.23
N THR A 234 2.43 -5.56 -2.31
CA THR A 234 1.06 -5.15 -2.63
C THR A 234 1.03 -3.65 -2.79
N ASN A 235 0.47 -3.18 -3.91
CA ASN A 235 0.37 -1.76 -4.24
C ASN A 235 -1.05 -1.24 -4.00
N ALA A 236 -1.13 -0.17 -3.23
CA ALA A 236 -2.33 0.63 -2.99
C ALA A 236 -1.91 2.10 -2.97
N GLY A 237 -1.72 2.70 -1.79
CA GLY A 237 -1.16 4.04 -1.66
C GLY A 237 0.34 4.16 -1.94
N GLY A 238 1.01 3.16 -2.53
CA GLY A 238 2.42 3.22 -2.94
C GLY A 238 3.49 3.20 -1.84
N GLY A 239 3.16 3.55 -0.60
CA GLY A 239 4.17 3.75 0.44
C GLY A 239 4.91 2.48 0.87
N ASN A 240 4.26 1.32 0.80
CA ASN A 240 4.87 0.03 1.13
C ASN A 240 5.99 -0.32 0.13
N LEU A 241 5.67 -0.21 -1.16
CA LEU A 241 6.59 -0.42 -2.27
C LEU A 241 7.75 0.57 -2.22
N THR A 242 7.44 1.86 -2.05
CA THR A 242 8.43 2.94 -2.04
C THR A 242 9.48 2.73 -0.95
N GLY A 243 9.06 2.55 0.30
CA GLY A 243 10.00 2.35 1.41
C GLY A 243 10.80 1.06 1.26
N THR A 244 10.18 -0.04 0.84
CA THR A 244 10.88 -1.30 0.63
C THR A 244 11.99 -1.16 -0.41
N ALA A 245 11.67 -0.55 -1.57
CA ALA A 245 12.65 -0.35 -2.64
C ALA A 245 13.82 0.55 -2.19
N ARG A 246 13.52 1.64 -1.46
CA ARG A 246 14.54 2.51 -0.88
C ARG A 246 15.45 1.76 0.11
N GLY A 247 14.87 0.97 1.00
CA GLY A 247 15.60 0.14 1.97
C GLY A 247 16.53 -0.88 1.30
N LEU A 248 16.04 -1.56 0.27
CA LEU A 248 16.83 -2.50 -0.55
C LEU A 248 18.02 -1.79 -1.21
N ARG A 249 17.76 -0.66 -1.90
CA ARG A 249 18.80 0.11 -2.59
C ARG A 249 19.86 0.63 -1.63
N LYS A 250 19.46 1.22 -0.49
CA LYS A 250 20.37 1.69 0.58
C LYS A 250 21.23 0.56 1.15
N SER A 251 20.76 -0.68 1.07
CA SER A 251 21.48 -1.88 1.54
C SER A 251 22.32 -2.55 0.45
N GLY A 252 22.42 -1.94 -0.75
CA GLY A 252 23.22 -2.44 -1.87
C GLY A 252 22.48 -3.39 -2.83
N ALA A 253 21.20 -3.69 -2.60
CA ALA A 253 20.38 -4.55 -3.47
C ALA A 253 19.86 -3.81 -4.71
N MET A 254 20.76 -3.18 -5.48
CA MET A 254 20.44 -2.28 -6.59
C MET A 254 19.81 -2.97 -7.81
N HIS A 255 19.97 -4.30 -7.92
CA HIS A 255 19.49 -5.09 -9.06
C HIS A 255 18.30 -5.99 -8.70
N THR A 256 17.81 -5.94 -7.46
CA THR A 256 16.58 -6.62 -7.06
C THR A 256 15.39 -5.92 -7.71
N LYS A 257 14.62 -6.66 -8.51
CA LYS A 257 13.43 -6.10 -9.18
C LYS A 257 12.28 -5.91 -8.20
N ILE A 258 11.59 -4.78 -8.30
CA ILE A 258 10.42 -4.44 -7.49
C ILE A 258 9.16 -4.62 -8.32
N ILE A 259 8.32 -5.59 -7.94
CA ILE A 259 7.04 -5.84 -8.60
C ILE A 259 5.91 -5.34 -7.72
N ALA A 260 5.11 -4.42 -8.26
CA ALA A 260 3.84 -4.01 -7.68
C ALA A 260 2.76 -5.06 -7.99
N ALA A 261 1.95 -5.43 -7.00
CA ALA A 261 0.81 -6.33 -7.18
C ALA A 261 -0.48 -5.72 -6.65
N SER A 262 -1.58 -5.79 -7.41
CA SER A 262 -2.90 -5.39 -6.92
C SER A 262 -3.98 -6.37 -7.33
N VAL A 263 -5.06 -6.41 -6.56
CA VAL A 263 -6.30 -7.05 -7.00
C VAL A 263 -6.95 -6.21 -8.10
N ASP A 264 -7.35 -6.85 -9.20
CA ASP A 264 -8.10 -6.20 -10.27
C ASP A 264 -9.54 -5.93 -9.81
N LEU A 265 -9.83 -4.67 -9.50
CA LEU A 265 -11.19 -4.17 -9.29
C LEU A 265 -11.55 -3.10 -10.34
N THR A 266 -10.98 -3.20 -11.54
CA THR A 266 -11.21 -2.23 -12.62
C THR A 266 -12.72 -2.11 -12.89
N GLY A 267 -13.20 -0.86 -12.94
CA GLY A 267 -14.60 -0.53 -13.15
C GLY A 267 -15.42 -0.33 -11.88
N LEU A 268 -14.89 -0.66 -10.70
CA LEU A 268 -15.51 -0.29 -9.42
C LEU A 268 -14.94 1.03 -8.91
N HIS A 269 -15.80 1.97 -8.53
CA HIS A 269 -15.35 3.25 -7.97
C HIS A 269 -15.38 3.22 -6.44
N MET A 270 -14.28 3.61 -5.80
CA MET A 270 -14.13 3.38 -4.35
C MET A 270 -15.01 4.28 -3.48
N ALA A 271 -15.27 5.51 -3.93
CA ALA A 271 -16.21 6.42 -3.29
C ALA A 271 -17.65 6.28 -3.85
N SER A 272 -17.93 5.24 -4.63
CA SER A 272 -19.28 4.98 -5.12
C SER A 272 -20.03 4.15 -4.10
N ASP A 273 -21.13 4.70 -3.61
CA ASP A 273 -22.07 4.04 -2.71
C ASP A 273 -22.48 2.64 -3.23
N LYS A 274 -22.82 2.55 -4.52
CA LYS A 274 -23.23 1.31 -5.18
C LYS A 274 -22.13 0.25 -5.29
N ASP A 275 -20.88 0.68 -5.48
CA ASP A 275 -19.76 -0.22 -5.71
C ASP A 275 -19.04 -0.60 -4.42
N PHE A 276 -19.23 0.19 -3.36
CA PHE A 276 -18.56 0.04 -2.07
C PHE A 276 -18.72 -1.36 -1.49
N ASN A 277 -19.91 -1.96 -1.57
CA ASN A 277 -20.17 -3.31 -1.07
C ASN A 277 -20.03 -4.42 -2.10
N LYS A 278 -19.52 -4.11 -3.31
CA LYS A 278 -19.25 -5.12 -4.36
C LYS A 278 -17.79 -5.55 -4.43
N LYS A 279 -16.93 -4.93 -3.63
CA LYS A 279 -15.52 -5.31 -3.48
C LYS A 279 -15.37 -6.30 -2.32
N SER A 280 -14.42 -7.23 -2.46
CA SER A 280 -14.07 -8.18 -1.40
C SER A 280 -12.75 -7.83 -0.68
N PHE A 281 -12.15 -6.70 -1.08
CA PHE A 281 -10.88 -6.19 -0.55
C PHE A 281 -11.00 -4.69 -0.34
N THR A 282 -10.63 -4.23 0.86
CA THR A 282 -10.65 -2.79 1.20
C THR A 282 -9.33 -2.08 0.89
N THR A 283 -8.28 -2.83 0.54
CA THR A 283 -6.97 -2.29 0.18
C THR A 283 -6.26 -3.21 -0.83
N GLY A 284 -5.13 -2.75 -1.37
CA GLY A 284 -4.30 -3.56 -2.28
C GLY A 284 -4.91 -3.81 -3.65
N HIS A 285 -5.84 -2.98 -4.12
CA HIS A 285 -6.54 -3.15 -5.39
C HIS A 285 -6.38 -1.95 -6.32
N THR A 286 -6.75 -2.10 -7.60
CA THR A 286 -6.58 -1.07 -8.65
C THR A 286 -7.23 0.28 -8.31
N GLY A 287 -8.35 0.29 -7.58
CA GLY A 287 -9.01 1.52 -7.10
C GLY A 287 -8.15 2.44 -6.23
N PHE A 288 -7.08 1.92 -5.59
CA PHE A 288 -6.05 2.72 -4.92
C PHE A 288 -4.71 2.64 -5.65
N GLY A 289 -4.31 1.45 -6.09
CA GLY A 289 -3.01 1.21 -6.71
C GLY A 289 -2.76 2.05 -7.96
N ILE A 290 -3.77 2.23 -8.83
CA ILE A 290 -3.59 3.07 -10.04
C ILE A 290 -3.59 4.56 -9.68
N PRO A 291 -4.61 5.11 -9.00
CA PRO A 291 -4.68 6.56 -8.82
C PRO A 291 -3.56 7.14 -7.95
N PHE A 292 -3.07 6.39 -6.96
CA PHE A 292 -1.91 6.81 -6.14
C PHE A 292 -0.57 6.59 -6.85
N SER A 293 -0.53 5.79 -7.93
CA SER A 293 0.66 5.70 -8.77
C SER A 293 0.74 6.82 -9.80
N THR A 294 -0.41 7.23 -10.37
CA THR A 294 -0.45 8.25 -11.43
C THR A 294 -0.60 9.68 -10.91
N PHE A 295 -1.13 9.86 -9.70
CA PHE A 295 -1.25 11.17 -9.07
C PHE A 295 -1.03 11.08 -7.55
N PRO A 296 0.21 10.80 -7.09
CA PRO A 296 0.51 10.51 -5.70
C PRO A 296 0.20 11.66 -4.71
N ASP A 297 0.19 12.92 -5.16
CA ASP A 297 -0.09 14.10 -4.33
C ASP A 297 -1.59 14.34 -4.06
N ARG A 298 -2.48 13.47 -4.55
CA ARG A 298 -3.90 13.43 -4.19
C ARG A 298 -4.18 13.06 -2.72
N SER A 299 -3.14 13.00 -1.90
CA SER A 299 -3.13 12.46 -0.55
C SER A 299 -3.60 13.49 0.50
N ASP A 300 -3.46 13.15 1.78
CA ASP A 300 -3.71 14.09 2.87
C ASP A 300 -2.57 15.10 3.06
N VAL A 301 -1.39 14.87 2.47
CA VAL A 301 -0.25 15.80 2.46
C VAL A 301 -0.06 16.49 1.10
N PRO A 302 0.51 17.71 1.06
CA PRO A 302 0.81 18.42 -0.19
C PRO A 302 1.75 17.64 -1.12
N ARG A 303 2.82 17.05 -0.57
CA ARG A 303 3.75 16.17 -1.29
C ARG A 303 3.84 14.82 -0.61
N SER A 304 3.43 13.78 -1.34
CA SER A 304 3.46 12.41 -0.84
C SER A 304 4.86 11.84 -0.91
N ALA A 305 5.38 11.32 0.20
CA ALA A 305 6.63 10.56 0.19
C ALA A 305 6.52 9.19 -0.51
N ALA A 306 5.30 8.71 -0.78
CA ALA A 306 5.05 7.49 -1.52
C ALA A 306 5.07 7.75 -3.04
N ARG A 307 6.16 7.37 -3.70
CA ARG A 307 6.41 7.54 -5.13
C ARG A 307 6.56 6.19 -5.82
N PRO A 308 5.46 5.43 -6.06
CA PRO A 308 5.59 4.04 -6.49
C PRO A 308 6.16 3.90 -7.92
N LEU A 309 5.88 4.83 -8.84
CA LEU A 309 6.46 4.79 -10.21
C LEU A 309 7.96 5.05 -10.24
N ARG A 310 8.51 5.78 -9.26
CA ARG A 310 9.96 6.03 -9.08
C ARG A 310 10.74 4.73 -8.80
N TYR A 311 10.05 3.68 -8.34
CA TYR A 311 10.70 2.47 -7.81
C TYR A 311 10.20 1.15 -8.39
N MET A 312 8.99 1.08 -8.97
CA MET A 312 8.49 -0.19 -9.52
C MET A 312 9.11 -0.50 -10.88
N ASP A 313 9.47 -1.76 -11.10
CA ASP A 313 9.97 -2.28 -12.37
C ASP A 313 8.88 -2.99 -13.18
N GLN A 314 7.83 -3.46 -12.50
CA GLN A 314 6.67 -4.12 -13.11
C GLN A 314 5.43 -3.90 -12.24
N TYR A 315 4.25 -3.89 -12.85
CA TYR A 315 2.99 -3.85 -12.13
C TYR A 315 2.05 -4.93 -12.66
N VAL A 316 1.67 -5.86 -11.79
CA VAL A 316 0.80 -6.99 -12.11
C VAL A 316 -0.50 -6.94 -11.32
N LEU A 317 -1.54 -7.51 -11.93
CA LEU A 317 -2.86 -7.68 -11.37
C LEU A 317 -3.17 -9.16 -11.17
N VAL A 318 -3.91 -9.45 -10.11
CA VAL A 318 -4.51 -10.76 -9.84
C VAL A 318 -6.01 -10.57 -9.58
N ASN A 319 -6.84 -11.56 -9.90
CA ASN A 319 -8.27 -11.50 -9.56
C ASN A 319 -8.50 -11.91 -8.09
N GLN A 320 -9.70 -11.64 -7.58
CA GLN A 320 -10.06 -11.89 -6.18
C GLN A 320 -10.02 -13.37 -5.82
N GLY A 321 -10.61 -14.24 -6.66
CA GLY A 321 -10.62 -15.68 -6.42
C GLY A 321 -9.22 -16.31 -6.38
N SER A 322 -8.25 -15.78 -7.13
CA SER A 322 -6.84 -16.22 -7.04
C SER A 322 -6.21 -15.88 -5.68
N VAL A 323 -6.52 -14.70 -5.13
CA VAL A 323 -6.02 -14.30 -3.81
C VAL A 323 -6.63 -15.15 -2.71
N PHE A 324 -7.94 -15.44 -2.78
CA PHE A 324 -8.57 -16.33 -1.81
C PHE A 324 -8.03 -17.76 -1.89
N PHE A 325 -7.84 -18.29 -3.11
CA PHE A 325 -7.20 -19.61 -3.29
C PHE A 325 -5.81 -19.66 -2.66
N ILE A 326 -4.99 -18.63 -2.88
CA ILE A 326 -3.63 -18.59 -2.32
C ILE A 326 -3.63 -18.36 -0.80
N THR A 327 -4.62 -17.65 -0.29
CA THR A 327 -4.84 -17.50 1.16
C THR A 327 -5.14 -18.84 1.81
N GLU A 328 -6.03 -19.64 1.22
CA GLU A 328 -6.30 -21.00 1.68
C GLU A 328 -5.07 -21.90 1.53
N ALA A 329 -4.39 -21.84 0.39
CA ALA A 329 -3.19 -22.64 0.12
C ALA A 329 -2.06 -22.33 1.13
N LEU A 330 -1.88 -21.07 1.53
CA LEU A 330 -0.91 -20.70 2.56
C LEU A 330 -1.25 -21.36 3.91
N SER A 331 -2.52 -21.33 4.32
CA SER A 331 -2.98 -22.01 5.54
C SER A 331 -2.77 -23.52 5.47
N ILE A 332 -3.20 -24.17 4.39
CA ILE A 332 -3.18 -25.64 4.26
C ILE A 332 -1.76 -26.18 4.04
N LEU A 333 -0.97 -25.50 3.20
CA LEU A 333 0.34 -26.00 2.80
C LEU A 333 1.44 -25.59 3.77
N GLU A 334 1.35 -24.42 4.39
CA GLU A 334 2.42 -23.87 5.24
C GLU A 334 2.01 -23.72 6.70
N GLY A 335 0.73 -23.95 7.05
CA GLY A 335 0.24 -23.79 8.42
C GLY A 335 0.14 -22.32 8.85
N MET A 336 0.10 -21.39 7.89
CA MET A 336 0.12 -19.95 8.15
C MET A 336 -1.23 -19.32 7.80
N GLU A 337 -2.10 -19.16 8.80
CA GLU A 337 -3.37 -18.47 8.60
C GLU A 337 -3.16 -16.95 8.59
N ARG A 338 -3.50 -16.28 7.48
CA ARG A 338 -3.30 -14.84 7.26
C ARG A 338 -4.51 -14.22 6.57
N GLY A 339 -4.65 -12.90 6.70
CA GLY A 339 -5.71 -12.14 6.02
C GLY A 339 -5.47 -12.09 4.50
N PRO A 340 -6.53 -12.06 3.68
CA PRO A 340 -6.40 -12.16 2.24
C PRO A 340 -5.72 -10.93 1.61
N ALA A 341 -5.84 -9.73 2.20
CA ALA A 341 -5.19 -8.54 1.65
C ALA A 341 -3.66 -8.62 1.76
N GLY A 342 -3.12 -9.34 2.75
CA GLY A 342 -1.69 -9.63 2.85
C GLY A 342 -1.19 -10.70 1.87
N ASN A 343 -2.08 -11.37 1.14
CA ASN A 343 -1.72 -12.46 0.22
C ASN A 343 -1.82 -12.07 -1.26
N ILE A 344 -2.05 -10.79 -1.56
CA ILE A 344 -2.18 -10.28 -2.93
C ILE A 344 -0.85 -10.44 -3.68
N SER A 345 0.23 -9.95 -3.09
CA SER A 345 1.59 -10.12 -3.59
C SER A 345 2.03 -11.59 -3.60
N LEU A 346 1.54 -12.42 -2.68
CA LEU A 346 1.78 -13.87 -2.69
C LEU A 346 1.10 -14.55 -3.88
N ALA A 347 -0.13 -14.15 -4.25
CA ALA A 347 -0.81 -14.69 -5.41
C ALA A 347 -0.09 -14.34 -6.72
N ALA A 348 0.43 -13.11 -6.82
CA ALA A 348 1.31 -12.72 -7.91
C ALA A 348 2.62 -13.55 -7.91
N ALA A 349 3.26 -13.70 -6.75
CA ALA A 349 4.49 -14.48 -6.59
C ALA A 349 4.32 -15.94 -7.00
N PHE A 350 3.18 -16.57 -6.66
CA PHE A 350 2.87 -17.93 -7.06
C PHE A 350 2.86 -18.11 -8.57
N SER A 351 2.30 -17.13 -9.29
CA SER A 351 2.26 -17.12 -10.75
C SER A 351 3.63 -16.84 -11.36
N ILE A 352 4.35 -15.84 -10.84
CA ILE A 352 5.67 -15.42 -11.34
C ILE A 352 6.74 -16.49 -11.07
N ALA A 353 6.69 -17.19 -9.94
CA ALA A 353 7.64 -18.25 -9.62
C ALA A 353 7.69 -19.35 -10.70
N GLN A 354 6.57 -19.61 -11.37
CA GLN A 354 6.47 -20.61 -12.44
C GLN A 354 7.30 -20.25 -13.69
N THR A 355 7.64 -18.97 -13.87
CA THR A 355 8.37 -18.46 -15.04
C THR A 355 9.86 -18.23 -14.78
N LEU A 356 10.32 -18.44 -13.53
CA LEU A 356 11.71 -18.26 -13.13
C LEU A 356 12.42 -19.59 -12.86
N PRO A 357 13.75 -19.65 -13.07
CA PRO A 357 14.59 -20.78 -12.65
C PRO A 357 14.45 -21.13 -11.17
N GLU A 358 14.60 -22.41 -10.83
CA GLU A 358 14.38 -22.94 -9.47
C GLU A 358 15.30 -22.34 -8.38
N ASP A 359 16.48 -21.85 -8.77
CA ASP A 359 17.47 -21.27 -7.86
C ASP A 359 17.24 -19.77 -7.57
N GLN A 360 16.31 -19.13 -8.28
CA GLN A 360 15.92 -17.75 -8.01
C GLN A 360 15.05 -17.65 -6.75
N ILE A 361 15.14 -16.49 -6.10
CA ILE A 361 14.53 -16.11 -4.85
C ILE A 361 13.55 -14.97 -5.14
N ILE A 362 12.28 -15.24 -4.86
CA ILE A 362 11.22 -14.23 -4.82
C ILE A 362 10.89 -13.99 -3.35
N VAL A 363 10.88 -12.74 -2.91
CA VAL A 363 10.39 -12.37 -1.58
C VAL A 363 9.07 -11.64 -1.70
N VAL A 364 8.04 -12.19 -1.07
CA VAL A 364 6.77 -11.54 -0.80
C VAL A 364 6.94 -10.72 0.46
N GLN A 365 6.71 -9.42 0.35
CA GLN A 365 7.18 -8.47 1.35
C GLN A 365 6.27 -8.32 2.58
N GLU A 366 5.09 -8.94 2.59
CA GLU A 366 4.15 -8.79 3.71
C GLU A 366 3.32 -10.05 3.99
N THR A 367 2.78 -10.07 5.20
CA THR A 367 1.59 -10.81 5.61
C THR A 367 0.75 -9.88 6.51
N GLU A 368 -0.45 -10.32 6.88
CA GLU A 368 -1.25 -9.62 7.88
C GLU A 368 -2.02 -10.59 8.77
N TYR A 369 -2.39 -10.11 9.97
CA TYR A 369 -3.33 -10.79 10.84
C TYR A 369 -4.69 -10.99 10.16
N THR A 370 -5.37 -12.05 10.58
CA THR A 370 -6.76 -12.32 10.22
C THR A 370 -7.65 -12.27 11.47
N GLY A 371 -8.96 -12.32 11.26
CA GLY A 371 -10.01 -12.27 12.26
C GLY A 371 -11.35 -12.59 11.60
N ALA A 372 -12.45 -12.68 12.35
CA ALA A 372 -13.72 -13.17 11.83
C ALA A 372 -14.19 -12.36 10.60
N GLY A 373 -14.20 -11.02 10.71
CA GLY A 373 -14.58 -10.15 9.59
C GLY A 373 -13.48 -9.96 8.54
N LYS A 374 -12.23 -10.37 8.79
CA LYS A 374 -11.15 -10.36 7.77
C LYS A 374 -10.98 -11.68 7.04
N HIS A 375 -11.56 -12.77 7.56
CA HIS A 375 -11.40 -14.11 7.02
C HIS A 375 -11.99 -14.18 5.60
N MET A 376 -11.36 -15.00 4.72
CA MET A 376 -11.81 -15.14 3.32
C MET A 376 -13.28 -15.55 3.22
N ASN A 377 -13.75 -16.45 4.09
CA ASN A 377 -15.15 -16.88 4.13
C ASN A 377 -16.11 -15.70 4.37
N ALA A 378 -15.77 -14.76 5.26
CA ALA A 378 -16.61 -13.58 5.49
C ALA A 378 -16.70 -12.69 4.24
N GLN A 379 -15.59 -12.54 3.50
CA GLN A 379 -15.58 -11.77 2.26
C GLN A 379 -16.41 -12.45 1.16
N VAL A 380 -16.27 -13.77 1.01
CA VAL A 380 -16.98 -14.55 -0.02
C VAL A 380 -18.47 -14.61 0.27
N SER A 381 -18.87 -14.86 1.53
CA SER A 381 -20.27 -14.82 1.96
C SER A 381 -20.88 -13.43 1.74
N PHE A 382 -20.17 -12.37 2.13
CA PHE A 382 -20.64 -11.01 1.92
C PHE A 382 -20.83 -10.70 0.42
N ALA A 383 -19.87 -11.07 -0.43
CA ALA A 383 -20.01 -10.89 -1.87
C ALA A 383 -21.23 -11.64 -2.45
N TYR A 384 -21.45 -12.89 -2.02
CA TYR A 384 -22.62 -13.68 -2.41
C TYR A 384 -23.93 -12.98 -2.01
N ASP A 385 -24.02 -12.48 -0.78
CA ASP A 385 -25.18 -11.74 -0.25
C ASP A 385 -25.41 -10.39 -0.96
N ARG A 386 -24.42 -9.90 -1.72
CA ARG A 386 -24.50 -8.70 -2.57
C ARG A 386 -24.76 -9.03 -4.04
N GLY A 387 -25.11 -10.28 -4.34
CA GLY A 387 -25.44 -10.74 -5.69
C GLY A 387 -24.24 -10.96 -6.59
N VAL A 388 -23.04 -11.09 -6.03
CA VAL A 388 -21.84 -11.49 -6.78
C VAL A 388 -21.86 -13.01 -6.96
N GLU A 389 -21.84 -13.46 -8.21
CA GLU A 389 -21.84 -14.89 -8.54
C GLU A 389 -20.52 -15.54 -8.10
N VAL A 390 -20.56 -16.53 -7.20
CA VAL A 390 -19.38 -17.28 -6.77
C VAL A 390 -19.29 -18.59 -7.56
N LYS A 391 -18.19 -18.80 -8.28
CA LYS A 391 -18.02 -20.01 -9.10
C LYS A 391 -16.57 -20.43 -9.26
N MET A 392 -16.39 -21.67 -9.72
CA MET A 392 -15.12 -22.17 -10.21
C MET A 392 -14.95 -21.85 -11.70
N GLY A 393 -13.73 -21.58 -12.16
CA GLY A 393 -13.47 -21.30 -13.57
C GLY A 393 -12.06 -20.80 -13.86
N ILE A 394 -11.93 -20.05 -14.96
CA ILE A 394 -10.67 -19.38 -15.35
C ILE A 394 -10.61 -18.03 -14.63
N PRO A 395 -9.67 -17.81 -13.70
CA PRO A 395 -9.67 -16.61 -12.88
C PRO A 395 -9.56 -15.29 -13.66
N LEU A 396 -8.92 -15.30 -14.84
CA LEU A 396 -8.81 -14.13 -15.72
C LEU A 396 -10.13 -13.69 -16.38
N GLU A 397 -11.17 -14.51 -16.31
CA GLU A 397 -12.52 -14.16 -16.79
C GLU A 397 -13.36 -13.45 -15.71
N GLU A 398 -12.80 -13.27 -14.50
CA GLU A 398 -13.48 -12.60 -13.39
C GLU A 398 -13.86 -11.17 -13.79
N LYS A 399 -15.09 -10.78 -13.45
CA LYS A 399 -15.62 -9.43 -13.66
C LYS A 399 -15.88 -8.81 -12.29
N PRO A 400 -15.10 -7.80 -11.88
CA PRO A 400 -15.26 -7.14 -10.59
C PRO A 400 -16.70 -6.72 -10.30
N GLY A 401 -17.18 -7.03 -9.09
CA GLY A 401 -18.54 -6.75 -8.63
C GLY A 401 -19.66 -7.52 -9.34
N LYS A 402 -19.34 -8.49 -10.20
CA LYS A 402 -20.32 -9.37 -10.86
C LYS A 402 -20.12 -10.84 -10.53
N ASN A 403 -18.87 -11.30 -10.54
CA ASN A 403 -18.54 -12.66 -10.14
C ASN A 403 -17.19 -12.74 -9.42
N LEU A 404 -17.02 -13.81 -8.64
CA LEU A 404 -15.78 -14.26 -8.03
C LEU A 404 -15.45 -15.63 -8.64
N ILE A 405 -14.29 -15.73 -9.31
CA ILE A 405 -13.89 -16.95 -10.00
C ILE A 405 -12.69 -17.58 -9.32
N PHE A 406 -12.94 -18.71 -8.67
CA PHE A 406 -11.94 -19.54 -8.02
C PHE A 406 -11.29 -20.48 -9.05
N PRO A 407 -9.95 -20.63 -9.05
CA PRO A 407 -9.29 -21.60 -9.91
C PRO A 407 -9.53 -23.03 -9.43
N MET A 408 -9.80 -23.95 -10.37
CA MET A 408 -9.85 -25.39 -10.08
C MET A 408 -8.46 -26.00 -9.79
N SER A 409 -7.38 -25.28 -10.12
CA SER A 409 -6.00 -25.73 -9.99
C SER A 409 -5.04 -24.54 -10.00
N GLY A 410 -3.91 -24.67 -9.28
CA GLY A 410 -2.80 -23.73 -9.34
C GLY A 410 -2.28 -23.43 -10.75
N ALA A 411 -2.49 -24.34 -11.72
CA ALA A 411 -2.15 -24.11 -13.13
C ALA A 411 -2.85 -22.88 -13.74
N LEU A 412 -4.06 -22.57 -13.26
CA LEU A 412 -4.89 -21.48 -13.76
C LEU A 412 -4.62 -20.13 -13.07
N LEU A 413 -3.79 -20.11 -12.01
CA LEU A 413 -3.37 -18.87 -11.37
C LEU A 413 -2.37 -18.11 -12.27
N LYS A 414 -2.90 -17.09 -12.93
CA LYS A 414 -2.16 -16.20 -13.80
C LYS A 414 -2.35 -14.75 -13.35
N HIS A 415 -1.27 -14.00 -13.40
CA HIS A 415 -1.31 -12.55 -13.24
C HIS A 415 -1.46 -11.89 -14.63
N LYS A 416 -1.96 -10.65 -14.64
CA LYS A 416 -2.02 -9.79 -15.81
C LYS A 416 -1.09 -8.60 -15.60
N GLU A 417 -0.18 -8.34 -16.51
CA GLU A 417 0.68 -7.16 -16.44
C GLU A 417 -0.04 -5.91 -16.94
N ILE A 418 0.13 -4.80 -16.22
CA ILE A 418 -0.20 -3.45 -16.70
C ILE A 418 1.08 -2.86 -17.28
N PRO A 419 1.09 -2.43 -18.56
CA PRO A 419 2.23 -1.72 -19.12
C PRO A 419 2.53 -0.44 -18.33
N LEU A 420 3.75 -0.30 -17.79
CA LEU A 420 4.15 0.90 -17.05
C LEU A 420 4.02 2.17 -17.89
N LYS A 421 4.24 2.08 -19.22
CA LYS A 421 4.02 3.19 -20.16
C LYS A 421 2.62 3.81 -20.02
N ASN A 422 1.58 3.00 -19.79
CA ASN A 422 0.22 3.51 -19.66
C ASN A 422 0.06 4.35 -18.38
N LEU A 423 0.73 3.96 -17.30
CA LEU A 423 0.72 4.70 -16.04
C LEU A 423 1.56 5.98 -16.14
N GLN A 424 2.72 5.90 -16.80
CA GLN A 424 3.57 7.06 -17.08
C GLN A 424 2.84 8.10 -17.93
N LEU A 425 2.16 7.68 -19.01
CA LEU A 425 1.31 8.56 -19.81
C LEU A 425 0.17 9.17 -18.98
N SER A 426 -0.46 8.37 -18.11
CA SER A 426 -1.50 8.89 -17.20
C SER A 426 -0.95 9.91 -16.20
N TYR A 427 0.27 9.72 -15.71
CA TYR A 427 0.95 10.65 -14.82
C TYR A 427 1.24 11.97 -15.56
N LEU A 428 1.86 11.89 -16.74
CA LEU A 428 2.22 13.05 -17.55
C LEU A 428 1.01 13.89 -18.00
N LYS A 429 -0.17 13.27 -18.16
CA LYS A 429 -1.42 14.00 -18.47
C LYS A 429 -1.80 15.04 -17.42
N HIS A 430 -1.31 14.94 -16.18
CA HIS A 430 -1.52 15.95 -15.14
C HIS A 430 -0.75 17.25 -15.39
N TYR A 431 0.29 17.22 -16.24
CA TYR A 431 1.17 18.36 -16.56
C TYR A 431 1.06 18.79 -18.03
N LYS A 432 0.06 18.30 -18.75
CA LYS A 432 -0.08 18.50 -20.20
C LYS A 432 -0.27 19.96 -20.63
N ASP A 433 -0.79 20.80 -19.73
CA ASP A 433 -1.10 22.20 -20.01
C ASP A 433 -0.02 23.15 -19.45
N GLU A 434 1.03 22.60 -18.82
CA GLU A 434 2.20 23.36 -18.35
C GLU A 434 3.09 23.72 -19.56
N VAL A 435 3.18 25.02 -19.86
CA VAL A 435 3.58 25.54 -21.18
C VAL A 435 5.08 25.36 -21.48
N LEU A 436 5.93 25.19 -20.47
CA LEU A 436 7.38 25.08 -20.63
C LEU A 436 7.98 24.16 -19.55
N LEU A 437 8.01 22.85 -19.80
CA LEU A 437 8.85 21.95 -19.01
C LEU A 437 10.31 22.24 -19.33
N ASP A 438 11.05 22.78 -18.36
CA ASP A 438 12.48 23.05 -18.52
C ASP A 438 13.33 21.76 -18.31
N GLU A 439 14.66 21.88 -18.33
CA GLU A 439 15.54 20.72 -18.09
C GLU A 439 15.41 20.15 -16.67
N LYS A 440 15.10 20.98 -15.66
CA LYS A 440 14.91 20.54 -14.28
C LYS A 440 13.62 19.75 -14.14
N ASP A 441 12.53 20.23 -14.73
CA ASP A 441 11.24 19.53 -14.76
C ASP A 441 11.36 18.17 -15.44
N LEU A 442 12.06 18.11 -16.58
CA LEU A 442 12.30 16.87 -17.30
C LEU A 442 13.16 15.90 -16.49
N LYS A 443 14.17 16.40 -15.77
CA LYS A 443 14.97 15.58 -14.87
C LYS A 443 14.12 15.02 -13.74
N TYR A 444 13.33 15.86 -13.06
CA TYR A 444 12.40 15.45 -12.01
C TYR A 444 11.45 14.34 -12.51
N LEU A 445 10.78 14.55 -13.65
CA LEU A 445 9.89 13.56 -14.26
C LEU A 445 10.61 12.26 -14.63
N SER A 446 11.86 12.34 -15.09
CA SER A 446 12.65 11.15 -15.44
C SER A 446 12.93 10.27 -14.22
N GLU A 447 13.25 10.89 -13.08
CA GLU A 447 13.45 10.18 -11.82
C GLU A 447 12.13 9.63 -11.30
N GLU A 448 11.08 10.46 -11.26
CA GLU A 448 9.76 10.12 -10.73
C GLU A 448 9.07 8.98 -11.50
N LEU A 449 9.33 8.89 -12.81
CA LEU A 449 8.76 7.87 -13.68
C LEU A 449 9.73 6.72 -13.99
N ASN A 450 10.91 6.70 -13.34
CA ASN A 450 11.94 5.69 -13.51
C ASN A 450 12.25 5.42 -15.00
N THR A 451 12.50 6.48 -15.76
CA THR A 451 12.69 6.43 -17.22
C THR A 451 13.66 7.53 -17.68
N THR A 452 13.97 7.60 -18.97
CA THR A 452 14.90 8.60 -19.50
C THR A 452 14.18 9.87 -19.95
N ILE A 453 14.89 11.00 -19.95
CA ILE A 453 14.36 12.30 -20.42
C ILE A 453 13.84 12.20 -21.86
N GLU A 454 14.52 11.45 -22.73
CA GLU A 454 14.09 11.27 -24.12
C GLU A 454 12.73 10.57 -24.19
N LYS A 455 12.52 9.54 -23.37
CA LYS A 455 11.23 8.85 -23.29
C LYS A 455 10.13 9.76 -22.74
N ILE A 456 10.44 10.63 -21.77
CA ILE A 456 9.49 11.65 -21.28
C ILE A 456 9.07 12.58 -22.43
N LYS A 457 10.03 13.12 -23.19
CA LYS A 457 9.76 13.99 -24.33
C LYS A 457 8.84 13.30 -25.37
N THR A 458 9.18 12.07 -25.76
CA THR A 458 8.34 11.29 -26.70
C THR A 458 6.93 11.04 -26.16
N MET A 459 6.78 10.71 -24.87
CA MET A 459 5.47 10.51 -24.27
C MET A 459 4.64 11.81 -24.19
N MET A 460 5.29 12.95 -23.93
CA MET A 460 4.64 14.26 -23.95
C MET A 460 4.17 14.64 -25.36
N GLU A 461 4.96 14.35 -26.40
CA GLU A 461 4.55 14.49 -27.80
C GLU A 461 3.32 13.64 -28.12
N GLU A 462 3.31 12.35 -27.73
CA GLU A 462 2.17 11.44 -27.89
C GLU A 462 0.89 11.97 -27.24
N ILE A 463 0.99 12.54 -26.03
CA ILE A 463 -0.14 13.17 -25.32
C ILE A 463 -0.67 14.39 -26.09
N ASN A 464 0.21 15.19 -26.69
CA ASN A 464 -0.15 16.38 -27.45
C ASN A 464 -0.71 16.06 -28.85
N GLU A 465 -0.30 14.96 -29.47
CA GLU A 465 -0.81 14.52 -30.77
C GLU A 465 -2.22 13.93 -30.69
N THR A 466 -2.59 13.30 -29.57
CA THR A 466 -3.95 12.78 -29.33
C THR A 466 -5.03 13.89 -29.27
N LYS A 467 -4.62 15.17 -29.36
CA LYS A 467 -5.47 16.39 -29.41
C LYS A 467 -5.88 16.78 -30.85
N LYS A 468 -5.23 16.25 -31.89
CA LYS A 468 -5.56 16.48 -33.31
C LYS A 468 -6.45 15.37 -33.84
#